data_AF-A0A958LFQ5-F1
#
_entry.id   AF-A0A958LFQ5-F1
#
_cell.length_a   1.000
_cell.length_b   1.000
_cell.length_c   1.000
_cell.angle_alpha   90.00
_cell.angle_beta   90.00
_cell.angle_gamma   90.00
#
_symmetry.space_group_name_H-M   'P 1'
#
loop_
_entity.id
_entity.type
_entity.pdbx_description
1 polymer ?
#
loop_
_entity_poly.entity_id
_entity_poly.type
_entity_poly.pdbx_seq_one_letter_code
_entity_poly.pdbx_strand_id
1 'polypeptide(L)'
;MSSKELLILLVRRSTRFRRYNFLIAHGLTVSLGALVAASATTGVVPQWATAMLAVLFLATAIYLVLKTRGLLPALKPAEAAEELDRSLNGKDRFLTVATVITTHATDAALDAVVRQADRLAAGYNLEQRLPFRLLPPAKHAVVLSPVLLGAALLLMVLRPDVTPAPELRERAEQHAEELRELVENDSTLPPPLREQVLNLADALEERGLLGDDVQEMLDETLEDIQQLTDAAQRE
;
A
#
# COMPACT_ATOMS: atom_id res chain seq x y z
N MET A 1 33.20 -23.09 -17.57
CA MET A 1 32.42 -21.83 -17.50
C MET A 1 33.38 -20.70 -17.78
N SER A 2 33.14 -19.91 -18.83
CA SER A 2 33.97 -18.75 -19.16
C SER A 2 33.74 -17.61 -18.17
N SER A 3 34.75 -16.77 -17.95
CA SER A 3 34.69 -15.52 -17.19
C SER A 3 33.57 -14.59 -17.67
N LYS A 4 33.31 -14.54 -18.98
CA LYS A 4 32.18 -13.78 -19.56
C LYS A 4 30.83 -14.34 -19.11
N GLU A 5 30.68 -15.66 -19.13
CA GLU A 5 29.45 -16.34 -18.66
C GLU A 5 29.22 -16.10 -17.16
N LEU A 6 30.30 -16.18 -16.37
CA LEU A 6 30.25 -15.90 -14.94
C LEU A 6 29.77 -14.48 -14.67
N LEU A 7 30.33 -13.48 -15.37
CA LEU A 7 29.96 -12.08 -15.22
C LEU A 7 28.49 -11.84 -15.60
N ILE A 8 28.01 -12.43 -16.70
CA ILE A 8 26.60 -12.34 -17.10
C ILE A 8 25.68 -12.98 -16.04
N LEU A 9 26.04 -14.15 -15.52
CA LEU A 9 25.28 -14.82 -14.46
C LEU A 9 25.24 -14.01 -13.17
N LEU A 10 26.35 -13.37 -12.81
CA LEU A 10 26.47 -12.54 -11.62
C LEU A 10 25.64 -11.27 -11.74
N VAL A 11 25.71 -10.57 -12.88
CA VAL A 11 24.83 -9.42 -13.18
C VAL A 11 23.36 -9.80 -13.07
N ARG A 12 22.96 -10.92 -13.69
CA ARG A 12 21.57 -11.42 -13.65
C ARG A 12 21.13 -11.75 -12.22
N ARG A 13 21.96 -12.46 -11.45
CA ARG A 13 21.65 -12.89 -10.09
C ARG A 13 21.57 -11.69 -9.13
N SER A 14 22.54 -10.79 -9.18
CA SER A 14 22.55 -9.57 -8.37
C SER A 14 21.37 -8.65 -8.70
N THR A 15 21.03 -8.51 -9.98
CA THR A 15 19.83 -7.76 -10.41
C THR A 15 18.56 -8.40 -9.87
N ARG A 16 18.44 -9.73 -9.92
CA ARG A 16 17.30 -10.46 -9.37
C ARG A 16 17.19 -10.27 -7.85
N PHE A 17 18.30 -10.32 -7.11
CA PHE A 17 18.32 -10.08 -5.67
C PHE A 17 17.97 -8.64 -5.29
N ARG A 18 18.39 -7.64 -6.09
CA ARG A 18 17.93 -6.25 -5.90
C ARG A 18 16.42 -6.12 -6.12
N ARG A 19 15.87 -6.76 -7.15
CA ARG A 19 14.42 -6.80 -7.40
C ARG A 19 13.65 -7.47 -6.28
N TYR A 20 14.13 -8.60 -5.74
CA TYR A 20 13.48 -9.24 -4.60
C TYR A 20 13.52 -8.36 -3.34
N ASN A 21 14.66 -7.76 -3.04
CA ASN A 21 14.76 -6.81 -1.92
C ASN A 21 13.82 -5.60 -2.10
N PHE A 22 13.69 -5.09 -3.33
CA PHE A 22 12.73 -4.04 -3.67
C PHE A 22 11.30 -4.47 -3.39
N LEU A 23 10.88 -5.64 -3.90
CA LEU A 23 9.53 -6.16 -3.71
C LEU A 23 9.21 -6.38 -2.22
N ILE A 24 10.14 -7.02 -1.49
CA ILE A 24 9.98 -7.27 -0.05
C ILE A 24 9.86 -5.93 0.70
N ALA A 25 10.70 -4.94 0.39
CA ALA A 25 10.65 -3.63 1.04
C ALA A 25 9.31 -2.91 0.82
N HIS A 26 8.71 -3.04 -0.37
CA HIS A 26 7.39 -2.47 -0.67
C HIS A 26 6.25 -3.19 0.06
N GLY A 27 6.46 -4.43 0.50
CA GLY A 27 5.50 -5.14 1.36
C GLY A 27 5.14 -4.35 2.61
N LEU A 28 6.09 -3.59 3.19
CA LEU A 28 5.82 -2.73 4.34
C LEU A 28 4.81 -1.62 4.01
N THR A 29 5.00 -0.93 2.88
CA THR A 29 4.10 0.13 2.41
C THR A 29 2.70 -0.42 2.14
N VAL A 30 2.61 -1.59 1.51
CA VAL A 30 1.33 -2.25 1.23
C VAL A 30 0.60 -2.60 2.52
N SER A 31 1.29 -3.23 3.49
CA SER A 31 0.68 -3.57 4.79
C SER A 31 0.26 -2.34 5.58
N LEU A 32 1.06 -1.27 5.56
CA LEU A 32 0.72 -0.02 6.24
C LEU A 32 -0.48 0.67 5.57
N GLY A 33 -0.56 0.65 4.23
CA GLY A 33 -1.72 1.15 3.49
C GLY A 33 -2.99 0.34 3.80
N ALA A 34 -2.89 -0.98 3.88
CA ALA A 34 -4.00 -1.85 4.29
C ALA A 34 -4.47 -1.53 5.72
N LEU A 35 -3.54 -1.26 6.64
CA LEU A 35 -3.87 -0.85 8.00
C LEU A 35 -4.60 0.51 8.03
N VAL A 36 -4.11 1.49 7.28
CA VAL A 36 -4.77 2.82 7.16
C VAL A 36 -6.19 2.68 6.60
N ALA A 37 -6.37 1.86 5.56
CA ALA A 37 -7.68 1.60 4.98
C ALA A 37 -8.61 0.89 5.99
N ALA A 38 -8.12 -0.12 6.70
CA ALA A 38 -8.88 -0.80 7.74
C ALA A 38 -9.26 0.16 8.88
N SER A 39 -8.33 0.99 9.37
CA SER A 39 -8.63 1.98 10.42
C SER A 39 -9.66 3.02 9.98
N ALA A 40 -9.58 3.49 8.72
CA ALA A 40 -10.51 4.48 8.19
C ALA A 40 -11.92 3.91 8.00
N THR A 41 -12.04 2.64 7.59
CA THR A 41 -13.31 1.98 7.28
C THR A 41 -14.01 1.34 8.48
N THR A 42 -13.30 1.12 9.59
CA THR A 42 -13.84 0.46 10.79
C THR A 42 -14.31 1.45 11.85
N GLY A 43 -13.83 2.70 11.83
CA GLY A 43 -14.21 3.72 12.81
C GLY A 43 -13.71 3.48 14.24
N VAL A 44 -13.09 2.32 14.52
CA VAL A 44 -12.55 1.93 15.83
C VAL A 44 -11.40 2.84 16.26
N VAL A 45 -10.61 3.27 15.30
CA VAL A 45 -9.41 4.08 15.55
C VAL A 45 -9.79 5.56 15.44
N PRO A 46 -9.43 6.40 16.44
CA PRO A 46 -9.67 7.83 16.37
C PRO A 46 -9.14 8.46 15.08
N GLN A 47 -9.87 9.42 14.52
CA GLN A 47 -9.52 10.05 13.24
C GLN A 47 -8.10 10.66 13.25
N TRP A 48 -7.67 11.25 14.36
CA TRP A 48 -6.32 11.81 14.50
C TRP A 48 -5.24 10.72 14.37
N ALA A 49 -5.48 9.52 14.92
CA ALA A 49 -4.55 8.40 14.84
C ALA A 49 -4.51 7.82 13.41
N THR A 50 -5.67 7.73 12.75
CA THR A 50 -5.76 7.35 11.33
C THR A 50 -5.01 8.34 10.44
N ALA A 51 -5.14 9.65 10.70
CA ALA A 51 -4.39 10.68 9.98
C ALA A 51 -2.88 10.56 10.21
N MET A 52 -2.42 10.29 11.44
CA MET A 52 -1.00 10.05 11.72
C MET A 52 -0.47 8.81 10.98
N LEU A 53 -1.25 7.72 10.92
CA LEU A 53 -0.89 6.52 10.16
C LEU A 53 -0.81 6.81 8.65
N ALA A 54 -1.71 7.64 8.12
CA ALA A 54 -1.67 8.06 6.72
C ALA A 54 -0.42 8.91 6.39
N VAL A 55 -0.03 9.81 7.30
CA VAL A 55 1.23 10.57 7.17
C VAL A 55 2.44 9.63 7.22
N LEU A 56 2.45 8.67 8.15
CA LEU A 56 3.51 7.67 8.24
C LEU A 56 3.59 6.81 6.98
N PHE A 57 2.45 6.42 6.41
CA PHE A 57 2.36 5.73 5.13
C PHE A 57 2.99 6.54 4.01
N LEU A 58 2.61 7.81 3.88
CA LEU A 58 3.14 8.69 2.85
C LEU A 58 4.64 8.91 3.00
N ALA A 59 5.12 9.15 4.23
CA ALA A 59 6.54 9.31 4.53
C ALA A 59 7.34 8.04 4.18
N THR A 60 6.80 6.87 4.52
CA THR A 60 7.45 5.58 4.23
C THR A 60 7.46 5.28 2.73
N ALA A 61 6.36 5.56 2.02
CA ALA A 61 6.27 5.42 0.58
C ALA A 61 7.27 6.34 -0.15
N ILE A 62 7.32 7.62 0.23
CA ILE A 62 8.28 8.58 -0.33
C ILE A 62 9.72 8.16 -0.04
N TYR A 63 10.03 7.78 1.20
CA TYR A 63 11.36 7.30 1.59
C TYR A 63 11.79 6.10 0.76
N LEU A 64 10.91 5.10 0.59
CA LEU A 64 11.19 3.94 -0.22
C LEU A 64 11.37 4.33 -1.68
N VAL A 65 10.50 5.14 -2.28
CA VAL A 65 10.67 5.59 -3.66
C VAL A 65 12.02 6.31 -3.86
N LEU A 66 12.39 7.24 -2.97
CA LEU A 66 13.66 7.96 -3.06
C LEU A 66 14.87 7.04 -2.89
N LYS A 67 14.83 6.13 -1.92
CA LYS A 67 15.97 5.25 -1.60
C LYS A 67 16.08 4.06 -2.56
N THR A 68 14.98 3.63 -3.14
CA THR A 68 14.92 2.46 -4.02
C THR A 68 14.92 2.80 -5.51
N ARG A 69 14.78 4.08 -5.90
CA ARG A 69 15.05 4.56 -7.27
C ARG A 69 16.42 4.13 -7.79
N GLY A 70 17.43 4.00 -6.91
CA GLY A 70 18.75 3.45 -7.23
C GLY A 70 18.84 1.93 -7.38
N LEU A 71 17.79 1.17 -7.03
CA LEU A 71 17.75 -0.30 -7.10
C LEU A 71 17.10 -0.85 -8.37
N LEU A 72 16.39 0.01 -9.13
CA LEU A 72 15.72 -0.34 -10.37
C LEU A 72 16.62 -0.41 -11.62
N PRO A 73 17.66 0.43 -11.82
CA PRO A 73 18.52 0.27 -12.98
C PRO A 73 19.31 -1.05 -12.87
N ALA A 74 19.39 -1.78 -13.99
CA ALA A 74 20.18 -2.98 -14.10
C ALA A 74 21.64 -2.67 -13.73
N LEU A 75 22.24 -3.55 -12.92
CA LEU A 75 23.62 -3.41 -12.47
C LEU A 75 24.53 -3.35 -13.70
N LYS A 76 25.33 -2.29 -13.83
CA LYS A 76 26.27 -2.21 -14.96
C LYS A 76 27.33 -3.30 -14.82
N PRO A 77 27.85 -3.87 -15.93
CA PRO A 77 28.91 -4.88 -15.88
C PRO A 77 30.14 -4.46 -15.06
N ALA A 78 30.48 -3.17 -15.07
CA ALA A 78 31.58 -2.59 -14.30
C ALA A 78 31.35 -2.67 -12.77
N GLU A 79 30.12 -2.41 -12.30
CA GLU A 79 29.76 -2.51 -10.88
C GLU A 79 29.75 -3.99 -10.43
N ALA A 80 29.35 -4.90 -11.30
CA ALA A 80 29.37 -6.34 -11.02
C ALA A 80 30.80 -6.89 -10.92
N ALA A 81 31.71 -6.39 -11.76
CA ALA A 81 33.14 -6.71 -11.68
C ALA A 81 33.77 -6.18 -10.39
N GLU A 82 33.39 -4.97 -9.94
CA GLU A 82 33.85 -4.40 -8.68
C GLU A 82 33.37 -5.20 -7.46
N GLU A 83 32.12 -5.67 -7.46
CA GLU A 83 31.59 -6.56 -6.40
C GLU A 83 32.33 -7.91 -6.38
N LEU A 84 32.70 -8.43 -7.55
CA LEU A 84 33.50 -9.65 -7.72
C LEU A 84 34.90 -9.48 -7.12
N ASP A 85 35.55 -8.36 -7.41
CA ASP A 85 36.87 -7.98 -6.88
C ASP A 85 36.87 -7.79 -5.37
N ARG A 86 35.78 -7.26 -4.79
CA ARG A 86 35.66 -7.18 -3.32
C ARG A 86 35.43 -8.55 -2.67
N SER A 87 34.77 -9.48 -3.36
CA SER A 87 34.46 -10.82 -2.85
C SER A 87 35.62 -11.83 -2.94
N LEU A 88 36.60 -11.51 -3.78
CA LEU A 88 37.84 -12.26 -3.94
C LEU A 88 38.96 -11.41 -3.33
N ASN A 89 39.42 -11.76 -2.13
CA ASN A 89 40.61 -11.17 -1.49
C ASN A 89 41.93 -11.49 -2.26
N GLY A 90 41.90 -11.50 -3.60
CA GLY A 90 43.04 -11.72 -4.48
C GLY A 90 43.61 -10.39 -4.97
N LYS A 91 44.93 -10.35 -5.23
CA LYS A 91 45.61 -9.20 -5.83
C LYS A 91 45.28 -8.99 -7.31
N ASP A 92 44.64 -9.97 -7.95
CA ASP A 92 44.34 -10.00 -9.39
C ASP A 92 42.92 -9.50 -9.65
N ARG A 93 42.82 -8.34 -10.32
CA ARG A 93 41.58 -7.54 -10.42
C ARG A 93 40.81 -7.87 -11.71
N PHE A 94 39.59 -8.39 -11.60
CA PHE A 94 38.60 -8.46 -12.69
C PHE A 94 38.26 -7.07 -13.24
N LEU A 95 38.52 -5.99 -12.49
CA LEU A 95 38.51 -4.62 -13.02
C LEU A 95 39.39 -4.50 -14.27
N THR A 96 40.56 -5.14 -14.31
CA THR A 96 41.46 -5.11 -15.46
C THR A 96 40.82 -5.80 -16.67
N VAL A 97 40.08 -6.90 -16.45
CA VAL A 97 39.32 -7.61 -17.50
C VAL A 97 38.17 -6.73 -18.03
N ALA A 98 37.42 -6.09 -17.14
CA ALA A 98 36.31 -5.21 -17.51
C ALA A 98 36.80 -3.95 -18.24
N THR A 99 37.95 -3.39 -17.84
CA THR A 99 38.53 -2.19 -18.45
C THR A 99 39.13 -2.50 -19.82
N VAL A 100 39.87 -3.61 -19.96
CA VAL A 100 40.49 -4.05 -21.23
C VAL A 100 39.46 -4.47 -22.30
N ILE A 101 38.27 -4.91 -21.90
CA ILE A 101 37.16 -5.15 -22.85
C ILE A 101 36.60 -3.82 -23.39
N THR A 102 36.73 -2.72 -22.65
CA THR A 102 36.20 -1.40 -23.02
C THR A 102 37.22 -0.47 -23.68
N THR A 103 38.52 -0.66 -23.44
CA THR A 103 39.61 0.07 -24.11
C THR A 103 40.26 -0.84 -25.14
N HIS A 104 40.36 -0.41 -26.41
CA HIS A 104 40.90 -1.19 -27.54
C HIS A 104 42.36 -1.68 -27.33
N ALA A 105 42.56 -2.70 -26.51
CA ALA A 105 43.85 -3.33 -26.25
C ALA A 105 44.22 -4.30 -27.38
N THR A 106 45.52 -4.55 -27.55
CA THR A 106 46.06 -5.54 -28.51
C THR A 106 45.56 -6.96 -28.19
N ASP A 107 45.22 -7.73 -29.23
CA ASP A 107 44.61 -9.07 -29.13
C ASP A 107 45.38 -10.04 -28.21
N ALA A 108 46.72 -9.97 -28.20
CA ALA A 108 47.56 -10.83 -27.35
C ALA A 108 47.45 -10.50 -25.85
N ALA A 109 47.28 -9.23 -25.50
CA ALA A 109 47.07 -8.80 -24.11
C ALA A 109 45.66 -9.17 -23.64
N LEU A 110 44.69 -9.05 -24.54
CA LEU A 110 43.29 -9.42 -24.31
C LEU A 110 43.17 -10.93 -24.02
N ASP A 111 43.87 -11.76 -24.79
CA ASP A 111 43.83 -13.21 -24.65
C ASP A 111 44.54 -13.70 -23.35
N ALA A 112 45.65 -13.06 -22.97
CA ALA A 112 46.31 -13.35 -21.68
C ALA A 112 45.42 -13.02 -20.47
N VAL A 113 44.71 -11.88 -20.53
CA VAL A 113 43.78 -11.43 -19.48
C VAL A 113 42.55 -12.33 -19.40
N VAL A 114 41.99 -12.76 -20.53
CA VAL A 114 40.85 -13.69 -20.58
C VAL A 114 41.22 -15.05 -19.97
N ARG A 115 42.39 -15.60 -20.31
CA ARG A 115 42.84 -16.89 -19.74
C ARG A 115 43.05 -16.83 -18.23
N GLN A 116 43.54 -15.71 -17.70
CA GLN A 116 43.65 -15.50 -16.25
C GLN A 116 42.26 -15.41 -15.59
N ALA A 117 41.34 -14.65 -16.20
CA ALA A 117 39.97 -14.52 -15.72
C ALA A 117 39.23 -15.87 -15.72
N ASP A 118 39.43 -16.71 -16.74
CA ASP A 118 38.80 -18.02 -16.85
C ASP A 118 39.30 -19.00 -15.79
N ARG A 119 40.60 -18.95 -15.42
CA ARG A 119 41.15 -19.74 -14.31
C ARG A 119 40.55 -19.33 -12.96
N LEU A 120 40.38 -18.03 -12.74
CA LEU A 120 39.73 -17.50 -11.53
C LEU A 120 38.24 -17.85 -11.48
N ALA A 121 37.55 -17.79 -12.62
CA ALA A 121 36.15 -18.16 -12.75
C ALA A 121 35.89 -19.65 -12.46
N ALA A 122 36.82 -20.53 -12.82
CA ALA A 122 36.72 -21.96 -12.55
C ALA A 122 36.74 -22.30 -11.03
N GLY A 123 37.36 -21.45 -10.20
CA GLY A 123 37.41 -21.61 -8.75
C GLY A 123 36.28 -20.91 -7.99
N TYR A 124 35.39 -20.19 -8.68
CA TYR A 124 34.36 -19.38 -8.04
C TYR A 124 33.03 -20.13 -7.91
N ASN A 125 32.66 -20.50 -6.69
CA ASN A 125 31.34 -21.04 -6.41
C ASN A 125 30.32 -19.91 -6.19
N LEU A 126 29.43 -19.71 -7.17
CA LEU A 126 28.44 -18.63 -7.20
C LEU A 126 27.48 -18.66 -5.99
N GLU A 127 27.19 -19.84 -5.44
CA GLU A 127 26.23 -20.00 -4.33
C GLU A 127 26.86 -19.68 -2.97
N GLN A 128 28.12 -20.06 -2.77
CA GLN A 128 28.85 -19.81 -1.53
C GLN A 128 29.32 -18.36 -1.41
N ARG A 129 29.67 -17.72 -2.54
CA ARG A 129 30.28 -16.39 -2.55
C ARG A 129 29.26 -15.25 -2.69
N LEU A 130 28.07 -15.53 -3.20
CA LEU A 130 27.01 -14.53 -3.41
C LEU A 130 25.67 -14.97 -2.79
N PRO A 131 25.63 -15.18 -1.45
CA PRO A 131 24.39 -15.53 -0.78
C PRO A 131 23.38 -14.38 -0.88
N PHE A 132 22.09 -14.72 -0.98
CA PHE A 132 21.04 -13.73 -0.91
C PHE A 132 21.08 -13.04 0.46
N ARG A 133 21.26 -11.71 0.45
CA ARG A 133 21.26 -10.89 1.65
C ARG A 133 20.09 -9.91 1.59
N LEU A 134 19.32 -9.89 2.67
CA LEU A 134 18.28 -8.89 2.85
C LEU A 134 18.93 -7.53 3.15
N LEU A 135 18.62 -6.53 2.34
CA LEU A 135 18.98 -5.15 2.60
C LEU A 135 18.19 -4.64 3.82
N PRO A 136 18.71 -3.63 4.56
CA PRO A 136 18.02 -3.07 5.72
C PRO A 136 16.52 -2.80 5.52
N PRO A 137 16.05 -2.11 4.46
CA PRO A 137 14.61 -1.87 4.28
C PRO A 137 13.80 -3.18 4.13
N ALA A 138 14.34 -4.19 3.45
CA ALA A 138 13.68 -5.49 3.31
C ALA A 138 13.63 -6.27 4.64
N LYS A 139 14.66 -6.15 5.49
CA LYS A 139 14.65 -6.74 6.84
C LYS A 139 13.51 -6.19 7.70
N HIS A 140 13.35 -4.86 7.72
CA HIS A 140 12.25 -4.23 8.46
C HIS A 140 10.89 -4.68 7.91
N ALA A 141 10.76 -4.77 6.58
CA ALA A 141 9.52 -5.22 5.97
C ALA A 141 9.15 -6.65 6.37
N VAL A 142 10.09 -7.59 6.36
CA VAL A 142 9.82 -9.00 6.78
C VAL A 142 9.31 -9.09 8.22
N VAL A 143 9.79 -8.22 9.12
CA VAL A 143 9.39 -8.24 10.54
C VAL A 143 8.08 -7.47 10.75
N LEU A 144 7.94 -6.28 10.18
CA LEU A 144 6.83 -5.37 10.47
C LEU A 144 5.59 -5.62 9.60
N SER A 145 5.76 -6.05 8.35
CA SER A 145 4.64 -6.33 7.43
C SER A 145 3.61 -7.33 7.99
N PRO A 146 4.00 -8.51 8.53
CA PRO A 146 3.02 -9.43 9.09
C PRO A 146 2.31 -8.88 10.33
N VAL A 147 2.99 -8.07 11.15
CA VAL A 147 2.39 -7.42 12.32
C VAL A 147 1.34 -6.40 11.89
N LEU A 148 1.65 -5.55 10.91
CA LEU A 148 0.72 -4.56 10.36
C LEU A 148 -0.47 -5.22 9.67
N LEU A 149 -0.24 -6.29 8.90
CA LEU A 149 -1.30 -7.10 8.29
C LEU A 149 -2.19 -7.76 9.34
N GLY A 150 -1.60 -8.36 10.37
CA GLY A 150 -2.34 -8.94 11.49
C GLY A 150 -3.20 -7.91 12.21
N ALA A 151 -2.67 -6.70 12.44
CA ALA A 151 -3.44 -5.59 13.00
C ALA A 151 -4.57 -5.14 12.08
N ALA A 152 -4.34 -5.04 10.76
CA ALA A 152 -5.37 -4.67 9.79
C ALA A 152 -6.50 -5.71 9.75
N LEU A 153 -6.16 -6.99 9.75
CA LEU A 153 -7.14 -8.09 9.81
C LEU A 153 -7.91 -8.08 11.13
N LEU A 154 -7.22 -7.85 12.26
CA LEU A 154 -7.86 -7.74 13.57
C LEU A 154 -8.87 -6.59 13.59
N LEU A 155 -8.52 -5.42 13.05
CA LEU A 155 -9.46 -4.29 12.93
C LEU A 155 -10.67 -4.63 12.06
N MET A 156 -10.49 -5.39 10.98
CA MET A 156 -11.59 -5.84 10.14
C MET A 156 -12.52 -6.82 10.85
N VAL A 157 -11.96 -7.73 11.67
CA VAL A 157 -12.73 -8.70 12.46
C VAL A 157 -13.44 -8.03 13.64
N LEU A 158 -12.77 -7.07 14.28
CA LEU A 158 -13.30 -6.32 15.42
C LEU A 158 -14.27 -5.21 15.02
N ARG A 159 -14.73 -5.14 13.75
CA ARG A 159 -15.73 -4.14 13.32
C ARG A 159 -16.85 -4.09 14.37
N PRO A 160 -16.95 -3.04 15.19
CA PRO A 160 -18.17 -2.82 15.90
C PRO A 160 -19.20 -2.56 14.82
N ASP A 161 -20.36 -3.20 14.91
CA ASP A 161 -21.54 -2.69 14.22
C ASP A 161 -21.55 -1.18 14.45
N VAL A 162 -21.50 -0.42 13.36
CA VAL A 162 -21.12 0.98 13.34
C VAL A 162 -22.04 1.76 14.27
N THR A 163 -21.65 1.92 15.54
CA THR A 163 -22.26 2.93 16.40
C THR A 163 -21.83 4.26 15.79
N PRO A 164 -22.77 5.07 15.28
CA PRO A 164 -22.44 6.33 14.64
C PRO A 164 -21.62 7.17 15.63
N ALA A 165 -20.62 7.89 15.11
CA ALA A 165 -19.83 8.83 15.89
C ALA A 165 -20.77 9.69 16.76
N PRO A 166 -20.41 10.05 18.00
CA PRO A 166 -21.31 10.79 18.90
C PRO A 166 -21.84 12.08 18.26
N GLU A 167 -21.04 12.75 17.42
CA GLU A 167 -21.45 13.93 16.65
C GLU A 167 -22.51 13.64 15.59
N LEU A 168 -22.48 12.45 14.97
CA LEU A 168 -23.49 12.02 14.00
C LEU A 168 -24.78 11.59 14.69
N ARG A 169 -24.67 11.00 15.89
CA ARG A 169 -25.82 10.66 16.72
C ARG A 169 -26.52 11.92 17.23
N GLU A 170 -25.77 12.89 17.74
CA GLU A 170 -26.31 14.18 18.19
C GLU A 170 -27.00 14.94 17.04
N ARG A 171 -26.43 14.90 15.82
CA ARG A 171 -27.11 15.44 14.62
C ARG A 171 -28.35 14.65 14.22
N ALA A 172 -28.32 13.32 14.34
CA ALA A 172 -29.48 12.49 14.04
C ALA A 172 -30.63 12.76 15.02
N GLU A 173 -30.33 12.90 16.31
CA GLU A 173 -31.28 13.28 17.35
C GLU A 173 -31.84 14.69 17.12
N GLN A 174 -30.99 15.66 16.73
CA GLN A 174 -31.45 17.01 16.34
C GLN A 174 -32.40 16.99 15.13
N HIS A 175 -32.06 16.25 14.08
CA HIS A 175 -32.92 16.15 12.89
C HIS A 175 -34.21 15.37 13.16
N ALA A 176 -34.18 14.34 14.02
CA ALA A 176 -35.39 13.63 14.45
C ALA A 176 -36.36 14.58 15.19
N GLU A 177 -35.83 15.44 16.07
CA GLU A 177 -36.62 16.43 16.78
C GLU A 177 -37.20 17.49 15.84
N GLU A 178 -36.41 18.00 14.88
CA GLU A 178 -36.88 18.94 13.84
C GLU A 178 -38.03 18.34 13.00
N LEU A 179 -37.96 17.05 12.66
CA LEU A 179 -39.02 16.35 11.92
C LEU A 179 -40.30 16.17 12.75
N ARG A 180 -40.17 15.89 14.06
CA ARG A 180 -41.33 15.84 14.98
C ARG A 180 -41.98 17.21 15.12
N GLU A 181 -41.18 18.27 15.30
CA GLU A 181 -41.69 19.65 15.38
C GLU A 181 -42.39 20.08 14.09
N LEU A 182 -41.90 19.67 12.91
CA LEU A 182 -42.55 19.92 11.62
C LEU A 182 -43.93 19.25 11.55
N VAL A 183 -44.03 17.99 11.98
CA VAL A 183 -45.30 17.24 12.03
C VAL A 183 -46.30 17.86 13.00
N GLU A 184 -45.83 18.30 14.17
CA GLU A 184 -46.69 18.91 15.20
C GLU A 184 -47.19 20.30 14.79
N ASN A 185 -46.32 21.11 14.19
CA ASN A 185 -46.64 22.50 13.81
C ASN A 185 -47.38 22.59 12.47
N ASP A 186 -47.21 21.63 11.56
CA ASP A 186 -47.87 21.64 10.26
C ASP A 186 -49.08 20.70 10.19
N SER A 187 -50.28 21.28 10.35
CA SER A 187 -51.55 20.57 10.22
C SER A 187 -51.96 20.29 8.77
N THR A 188 -51.21 20.76 7.77
CA THR A 188 -51.56 20.61 6.35
C THR A 188 -51.04 19.31 5.73
N LEU A 189 -50.16 18.59 6.42
CA LEU A 189 -49.62 17.31 5.97
C LEU A 189 -50.72 16.23 5.95
N PRO A 190 -50.86 15.48 4.85
CA PRO A 190 -51.73 14.31 4.78
C PRO A 190 -51.39 13.28 5.88
N PRO A 191 -52.39 12.59 6.45
CA PRO A 191 -52.18 11.54 7.46
C PRO A 191 -51.12 10.48 7.11
N PRO A 192 -51.03 9.95 5.88
CA PRO A 192 -50.02 8.92 5.56
C PRO A 192 -48.60 9.48 5.56
N LEU A 193 -48.39 10.70 5.07
CA LEU A 193 -47.08 11.36 5.10
C LEU A 193 -46.65 11.68 6.53
N ARG A 194 -47.62 12.06 7.38
CA ARG A 194 -47.36 12.33 8.80
C ARG A 194 -46.80 11.10 9.52
N GLU A 195 -47.37 9.93 9.26
CA GLU A 195 -46.93 8.67 9.85
C GLU A 195 -45.55 8.24 9.33
N GLN A 196 -45.28 8.41 8.03
CA GLN A 196 -43.96 8.14 7.43
C GLN A 196 -42.85 9.06 7.99
N VAL A 197 -43.12 10.36 8.12
CA VAL A 197 -42.16 11.33 8.68
C VAL A 197 -41.87 11.03 10.15
N LEU A 198 -42.87 10.61 10.93
CA LEU A 198 -42.66 10.18 12.31
C LEU A 198 -41.85 8.87 12.40
N ASN A 199 -42.13 7.90 11.52
CA ASN A 199 -41.36 6.65 11.44
C ASN A 199 -39.90 6.92 11.04
N LEU A 200 -39.66 7.89 10.15
CA LEU A 200 -38.32 8.33 9.77
C LEU A 200 -37.59 9.00 10.94
N ALA A 201 -38.28 9.83 11.73
CA ALA A 201 -37.73 10.45 12.93
C ALA A 201 -37.33 9.39 13.98
N ASP A 202 -38.19 8.40 14.22
CA ASP A 202 -37.91 7.28 15.13
C ASP A 202 -36.73 6.43 14.64
N ALA A 203 -36.64 6.17 13.33
CA ALA A 203 -35.53 5.44 12.74
C ALA A 203 -34.20 6.21 12.82
N LEU A 204 -34.23 7.54 12.64
CA LEU A 204 -33.08 8.42 12.81
C LEU A 204 -32.56 8.43 14.25
N GLU A 205 -33.46 8.44 15.25
CA GLU A 205 -33.11 8.40 16.67
C GLU A 205 -32.51 7.04 17.07
N GLU A 206 -33.09 5.93 16.58
CA GLU A 206 -32.67 4.58 16.97
C GLU A 206 -31.39 4.12 16.24
N ARG A 207 -31.24 4.47 14.96
CA ARG A 207 -30.19 3.90 14.07
C ARG A 207 -29.18 4.93 13.55
N GLY A 208 -29.50 6.22 13.62
CA GLY A 208 -28.65 7.31 13.14
C GLY A 208 -28.62 7.49 11.62
N LEU A 209 -27.93 8.55 11.17
CA LEU A 209 -27.90 9.02 9.77
C LEU A 209 -27.29 8.07 8.72
N LEU A 210 -26.66 6.97 9.16
CA LEU A 210 -25.93 6.03 8.29
C LEU A 210 -26.55 4.64 8.24
N GLY A 211 -27.75 4.45 8.79
CA GLY A 211 -28.49 3.20 8.61
C GLY A 211 -28.95 3.07 7.17
N ASP A 212 -28.63 1.95 6.50
CA ASP A 212 -29.10 1.67 5.13
C ASP A 212 -30.64 1.79 5.05
N ASP A 213 -31.35 1.32 6.07
CA ASP A 213 -32.81 1.43 6.20
C ASP A 213 -33.31 2.89 6.28
N VAL A 214 -32.50 3.82 6.82
CA VAL A 214 -32.86 5.25 6.96
C VAL A 214 -32.74 5.96 5.61
N GLN A 215 -31.78 5.58 4.77
CA GLN A 215 -31.69 6.08 3.40
C GLN A 215 -32.87 5.60 2.56
N GLU A 216 -33.24 4.32 2.67
CA GLU A 216 -34.39 3.77 1.96
C GLU A 216 -35.70 4.47 2.35
N MET A 217 -35.94 4.67 3.65
CA MET A 217 -37.13 5.41 4.13
C MET A 217 -37.13 6.89 3.71
N LEU A 218 -35.96 7.54 3.64
CA LEU A 218 -35.86 8.92 3.16
C LEU A 218 -36.22 9.02 1.68
N ASP A 219 -35.72 8.10 0.86
CA ASP A 219 -36.00 8.06 -0.58
C ASP A 219 -37.49 7.79 -0.84
N GLU A 220 -38.10 6.84 -0.12
CA GLU A 220 -39.55 6.58 -0.19
C GLU A 220 -40.37 7.82 0.20
N THR A 221 -40.02 8.48 1.30
CA THR A 221 -40.75 9.67 1.77
C THR A 221 -40.62 10.83 0.78
N LEU A 222 -39.45 11.01 0.15
CA LEU A 222 -39.25 12.04 -0.88
C LEU A 222 -40.03 11.72 -2.16
N GLU A 223 -40.09 10.46 -2.56
CA GLU A 223 -40.87 10.04 -3.73
C GLU A 223 -42.36 10.31 -3.52
N ASP A 224 -42.91 9.98 -2.35
CA ASP A 224 -44.32 10.22 -2.00
C ASP A 224 -44.66 11.72 -1.95
N ILE A 225 -43.78 12.56 -1.39
CA ILE A 225 -43.94 14.03 -1.41
C ILE A 225 -43.95 14.56 -2.85
N GLN A 226 -43.08 14.05 -3.71
CA GLN A 226 -42.98 14.49 -5.09
C GLN A 226 -44.22 14.08 -5.89
N GLN A 227 -44.73 12.86 -5.70
CA GLN A 227 -45.97 12.41 -6.32
C GLN A 227 -47.19 13.26 -5.89
N LEU A 228 -47.28 13.62 -4.62
CA LEU A 228 -48.37 14.47 -4.10
C LEU A 228 -48.27 15.91 -4.61
N THR A 229 -47.06 16.45 -4.74
CA THR A 229 -46.83 17.78 -5.32
C THR A 229 -47.19 17.82 -6.80
N ASP A 230 -46.81 16.79 -7.55
CA ASP A 230 -47.15 16.65 -8.97
C ASP A 230 -48.66 16.45 -9.20
N ALA A 231 -49.36 15.77 -8.28
CA ALA A 231 -50.81 15.62 -8.32
C ALA A 231 -51.51 16.96 -8.06
N ALA A 232 -51.05 17.73 -7.07
CA ALA A 232 -51.58 19.05 -6.73
C ALA A 232 -51.35 20.11 -7.83
N GLN A 233 -50.29 19.97 -8.64
CA GLN A 233 -50.03 20.88 -9.77
C GLN A 233 -50.84 20.55 -11.04
N ARG A 234 -51.50 19.40 -11.09
CA ARG A 234 -52.32 18.96 -12.23
C ARG A 234 -53.81 19.30 -12.08
N GLU A 235 -54.24 19.74 -10.90
CA GLU A 235 -55.57 20.31 -10.62
C GLU A 235 -55.58 21.83 -10.81
#